data_AF-A0A7C5AT66-F1
#
_entry.id   AF-A0A7C5AT66-F1
#
_cell.length_a   1.000
_cell.length_b   1.000
_cell.length_c   1.000
_cell.angle_alpha   90.00
_cell.angle_beta   90.00
_cell.angle_gamma   90.00
#
_symmetry.space_group_name_H-M   'P 1'
#
loop_
_entity.id
_entity.type
_entity.pdbx_description
1 polymer ?
#
loop_
_entity_poly.entity_id
_entity_poly.type
_entity_poly.pdbx_seq_one_letter_code
_entity_poly.pdbx_strand_id
1 'polypeptide(L)'
;NTTPPKRPIPRPACIIAGGETTVTVRGHGKGGRNQEMALAGAIQMAGLRDVALVCLATDGTDGPTDAAGALAEGETLQRARALGLDARAFLAENNAYPFFAALGDLLLTGPTNTNVNDLTFVFVW
;
A
#
# COMPACT_ATOMS: atom_id res chain seq x y z
N ASN A 1 -8.81 31.47 5.81
CA ASN A 1 -7.87 31.22 4.70
C ASN A 1 -8.49 30.15 3.81
N THR A 2 -9.32 30.54 2.84
CA THR A 2 -10.26 29.65 2.11
C THR A 2 -9.93 29.50 0.63
N THR A 3 -8.71 29.83 0.21
CA THR A 3 -8.29 29.59 -1.17
C THR A 3 -8.15 28.08 -1.38
N PRO A 4 -8.94 27.46 -2.29
CA PRO A 4 -8.81 26.04 -2.55
C PRO A 4 -7.41 25.73 -3.08
N PRO A 5 -6.85 24.54 -2.76
CA PRO A 5 -5.54 24.16 -3.28
C PRO A 5 -5.55 24.17 -4.80
N LYS A 6 -4.46 24.67 -5.41
CA LYS A 6 -4.27 24.59 -6.86
C LYS A 6 -4.40 23.11 -7.30
N ARG A 7 -5.04 22.88 -8.44
CA ARG A 7 -5.23 21.55 -9.04
C ARG A 7 -4.47 21.50 -10.37
N PRO A 8 -3.47 20.61 -10.53
CA PRO A 8 -2.98 19.65 -9.54
C PRO A 8 -2.26 20.31 -8.35
N ILE A 9 -2.20 19.62 -7.21
CA ILE A 9 -1.48 20.06 -6.00
C ILE A 9 0.02 20.15 -6.36
N PRO A 10 0.72 21.26 -6.05
CA PRO A 10 2.14 21.41 -6.36
C PRO A 10 3.01 20.47 -5.52
N ARG A 11 4.09 19.94 -6.12
CA ARG A 11 5.12 19.16 -5.42
C ARG A 11 6.05 20.10 -4.62
N PRO A 12 6.57 19.68 -3.44
CA PRO A 12 6.30 18.41 -2.77
C PRO A 12 4.92 18.39 -2.11
N ALA A 13 4.24 17.24 -2.15
CA ALA A 13 2.89 17.07 -1.62
C ALA A 13 2.72 15.72 -0.91
N CYS A 14 1.85 15.71 0.10
CA CYS A 14 1.30 14.51 0.70
C CYS A 14 -0.22 14.58 0.65
N ILE A 15 -0.84 13.64 -0.06
CA ILE A 15 -2.30 13.47 -0.07
C ILE A 15 -2.63 12.43 0.98
N ILE A 16 -3.54 12.78 1.89
CA ILE A 16 -3.99 11.90 2.97
C ILE A 16 -5.45 11.52 2.70
N ALA A 17 -5.75 10.23 2.77
CA ALA A 17 -7.10 9.69 2.74
C ALA A 17 -7.30 8.75 3.93
N GLY A 18 -8.55 8.63 4.38
CA GLY A 18 -8.93 7.72 5.44
C GLY A 18 -10.30 7.09 5.15
N GLY A 19 -10.53 5.92 5.73
CA GLY A 19 -11.74 5.15 5.51
C GLY A 19 -11.57 3.72 5.99
N GLU A 20 -12.38 2.81 5.45
CA GLU A 20 -12.24 1.38 5.67
C GLU A 20 -12.50 0.68 4.35
N THR A 21 -11.43 0.26 3.68
CA THR A 21 -11.58 -0.41 2.39
C THR A 21 -12.03 -1.85 2.60
N THR A 22 -12.49 -2.50 1.54
CA THR A 22 -12.77 -3.95 1.57
C THR A 22 -12.08 -4.60 0.39
N VAL A 23 -11.71 -5.86 0.59
CA VAL A 23 -11.16 -6.71 -0.47
C VAL A 23 -12.17 -7.80 -0.81
N THR A 24 -12.40 -8.02 -2.09
CA THR A 24 -13.15 -9.20 -2.54
C THR A 24 -12.16 -10.34 -2.73
N VAL A 25 -12.15 -11.28 -1.79
CA VAL A 25 -11.29 -12.46 -1.85
C VAL A 25 -11.75 -13.40 -2.97
N ARG A 26 -10.83 -13.77 -3.85
CA ARG A 26 -11.01 -14.65 -5.01
C ARG A 26 -9.97 -15.77 -5.04
N GLY A 27 -8.75 -15.48 -4.61
CA GLY A 27 -7.67 -16.45 -4.46
C GLY A 27 -7.58 -17.04 -3.06
N HIS A 28 -6.50 -17.79 -2.85
CA HIS A 28 -6.17 -18.50 -1.61
C HIS A 28 -4.92 -17.93 -0.92
N GLY A 29 -4.45 -16.76 -1.37
CA GLY A 29 -3.29 -16.09 -0.84
C GLY A 29 -3.47 -15.53 0.58
N LYS A 30 -2.38 -14.94 1.08
CA LYS A 30 -2.34 -14.22 2.34
C LYS A 30 -2.16 -12.72 2.07
N GLY A 31 -2.98 -11.89 2.70
CA GLY A 31 -2.94 -10.44 2.53
C GLY A 31 -4.01 -9.74 3.35
N GLY A 32 -4.14 -8.44 3.13
CA GLY A 32 -5.17 -7.60 3.70
C GLY A 32 -5.52 -6.45 2.77
N ARG A 33 -6.54 -5.66 3.13
CA ARG A 33 -7.09 -4.60 2.28
C ARG A 33 -6.06 -3.50 1.99
N ASN A 34 -5.24 -3.14 2.99
CA ASN A 34 -4.23 -2.10 2.85
C ASN A 34 -3.04 -2.61 2.01
N GLN A 35 -2.62 -3.86 2.23
CA GLN A 35 -1.59 -4.51 1.42
C GLN A 35 -2.04 -4.64 -0.04
N GLU A 36 -3.28 -5.03 -0.32
CA GLU A 36 -3.76 -5.10 -1.70
C GLU A 36 -3.89 -3.72 -2.37
N MET A 37 -4.32 -2.71 -1.61
CA MET A 37 -4.32 -1.33 -2.11
C MET A 37 -2.92 -0.86 -2.48
N ALA A 38 -1.92 -1.14 -1.64
CA ALA A 38 -0.52 -0.84 -1.92
C ALA A 38 -0.01 -1.59 -3.17
N LEU A 39 -0.35 -2.88 -3.33
CA LEU A 39 0.08 -3.68 -4.49
C LEU A 39 -0.55 -3.19 -5.79
N ALA A 40 -1.85 -2.90 -5.77
CA ALA A 40 -2.56 -2.30 -6.89
C ALA A 40 -1.97 -0.92 -7.25
N GLY A 41 -1.64 -0.11 -6.25
CA GLY A 41 -0.97 1.18 -6.41
C GLY A 41 0.43 1.04 -7.01
N ALA A 42 1.23 0.08 -6.54
CA ALA A 42 2.57 -0.21 -7.08
C ALA A 42 2.50 -0.51 -8.59
N ILE A 43 1.51 -1.29 -9.02
CA ILE A 43 1.28 -1.60 -10.44
C ILE A 43 1.01 -0.33 -11.26
N GLN A 44 0.25 0.62 -10.71
CA GLN A 44 -0.07 1.87 -11.41
C GLN A 44 1.08 2.89 -11.40
N MET A 45 1.89 2.91 -10.34
CA MET A 45 3.00 3.86 -10.16
C MET A 45 4.31 3.38 -10.80
N ALA A 46 4.33 2.21 -11.43
CA ALA A 46 5.54 1.57 -11.92
C ALA A 46 6.36 2.50 -12.83
N GLY A 47 7.62 2.74 -12.46
CA GLY A 47 8.56 3.59 -13.21
C GLY A 47 8.42 5.08 -12.96
N LEU A 48 7.47 5.52 -12.14
CA LEU A 48 7.45 6.90 -11.66
C LEU A 48 8.58 7.11 -10.66
N ARG A 49 9.21 8.28 -10.69
CA ARG A 49 10.21 8.69 -9.70
C ARG A 49 9.55 9.56 -8.64
N ASP A 50 10.14 9.57 -7.46
CA ASP A 50 9.80 10.46 -6.37
C ASP A 50 8.32 10.36 -5.94
N VAL A 51 7.84 9.11 -5.85
CA VAL A 51 6.48 8.79 -5.41
C VAL A 51 6.49 7.60 -4.45
N ALA A 52 5.69 7.70 -3.39
CA ALA A 52 5.43 6.61 -2.46
C ALA A 52 3.94 6.57 -2.08
N LEU A 53 3.43 5.36 -1.91
CA LEU A 53 2.10 5.05 -1.40
C LEU A 53 2.26 4.23 -0.12
N VAL A 54 1.68 4.73 0.97
CA VAL A 54 1.62 4.03 2.25
C VAL A 54 0.16 3.76 2.55
N CYS A 55 -0.20 2.50 2.74
CA CYS A 55 -1.54 2.09 3.16
C CYS A 55 -1.41 1.30 4.46
N LEU A 56 -2.16 1.66 5.51
CA LEU A 56 -2.09 0.99 6.80
C LEU A 56 -3.41 1.00 7.58
N ALA A 57 -3.65 -0.08 8.32
CA ALA A 57 -4.66 -0.20 9.36
C ALA A 57 -4.11 0.34 10.69
N THR A 58 -4.88 1.21 11.34
CA THR A 58 -4.44 1.89 12.57
C THR A 58 -4.40 0.99 13.79
N ASP A 59 -5.03 -0.18 13.76
CA ASP A 59 -4.95 -1.22 14.79
C ASP A 59 -3.65 -2.05 14.76
N GLY A 60 -2.87 -1.88 13.69
CA GLY A 60 -1.60 -2.56 13.51
C GLY A 60 -1.72 -3.91 12.80
N THR A 61 -2.91 -4.28 12.31
CA THR A 61 -3.18 -5.56 11.65
C THR A 61 -4.06 -5.40 10.42
N ASP A 62 -3.60 -5.92 9.28
CA ASP A 62 -4.30 -5.88 8.01
C ASP A 62 -4.55 -7.30 7.50
N GLY A 63 -5.82 -7.70 7.51
CA GLY A 63 -6.23 -9.09 7.23
C GLY A 63 -5.70 -10.08 8.27
N PRO A 64 -5.63 -11.39 7.93
CA PRO A 64 -5.05 -12.42 8.81
C PRO A 64 -3.50 -12.39 8.76
N THR A 65 -2.90 -11.23 9.02
CA THR A 65 -1.45 -11.00 8.97
C THR A 65 -0.94 -10.25 10.21
N ASP A 66 0.38 -10.22 10.39
CA ASP A 66 1.06 -9.44 11.43
C ASP A 66 1.51 -8.04 10.94
N ALA A 67 1.16 -7.69 9.69
CA ALA A 67 1.44 -6.38 9.12
C ALA A 67 0.23 -5.48 9.25
N ALA A 68 0.48 -4.20 9.52
CA ALA A 68 -0.54 -3.15 9.46
C ALA A 68 -0.87 -2.76 8.01
N GLY A 69 -0.02 -3.10 7.05
CA GLY A 69 -0.14 -2.65 5.67
C GLY A 69 1.19 -2.77 4.91
N ALA A 70 1.38 -1.93 3.90
CA ALA A 70 2.59 -1.94 3.07
C ALA A 70 2.95 -0.56 2.50
N LEU A 71 4.24 -0.42 2.16
CA LEU A 71 4.80 0.69 1.39
C LEU A 71 5.01 0.26 -0.06
N ALA A 72 4.58 1.10 -1.01
CA ALA A 72 4.86 0.92 -2.42
C ALA A 72 5.50 2.19 -3.02
N GLU A 73 6.53 2.01 -3.83
CA GLU A 73 7.23 3.07 -4.54
C GLU A 73 7.18 2.80 -6.05
N GLY A 74 7.55 3.78 -6.86
CA GLY A 74 7.61 3.57 -8.32
C GLY A 74 8.63 2.51 -8.76
N GLU A 75 9.62 2.20 -7.91
CA GLU A 75 10.62 1.15 -8.13
C GLU A 75 10.20 -0.24 -7.60
N THR A 76 9.10 -0.36 -6.86
CA THR A 76 8.63 -1.63 -6.27
C THR A 76 8.54 -2.75 -7.31
N LEU A 77 8.00 -2.47 -8.50
CA LEU A 77 7.88 -3.48 -9.56
C LEU A 77 9.23 -3.86 -10.18
N GLN A 78 10.22 -2.96 -10.19
CA GLN A 78 11.58 -3.30 -10.62
C GLN A 78 12.23 -4.26 -9.63
N ARG A 79 12.15 -3.96 -8.32
CA ARG A 79 12.65 -4.83 -7.25
C ARG A 79 11.98 -6.20 -7.28
N ALA A 80 10.64 -6.24 -7.44
CA ALA A 80 9.87 -7.48 -7.57
C ALA A 80 10.31 -8.35 -8.75
N ARG A 81 10.48 -7.75 -9.94
CA ARG A 81 10.96 -8.47 -11.14
C ARG A 81 12.35 -9.06 -10.95
N ALA A 82 13.25 -8.35 -10.25
CA ALA A 82 14.58 -8.86 -9.95
C ALA A 82 14.56 -10.12 -9.06
N LEU A 83 13.48 -10.32 -8.30
CA LEU A 83 13.22 -11.50 -7.48
C LEU A 83 12.31 -12.55 -8.17
N GLY A 84 11.91 -12.32 -9.43
CA GLY A 84 11.01 -13.22 -10.16
C GLY A 84 9.54 -13.16 -9.70
N LEU A 85 9.12 -12.10 -9.02
CA LEU A 85 7.75 -11.94 -8.53
C LEU A 85 6.87 -11.21 -9.56
N ASP A 86 5.70 -11.77 -9.87
CA ASP A 86 4.69 -11.13 -10.71
C ASP A 86 3.62 -10.44 -9.86
N ALA A 87 3.72 -9.12 -9.75
CA ALA A 87 2.79 -8.30 -8.97
C ALA A 87 1.31 -8.51 -9.36
N ARG A 88 1.01 -8.73 -10.64
CA ARG A 88 -0.39 -8.94 -11.10
C ARG A 88 -0.89 -10.32 -10.70
N ALA A 89 -0.05 -11.35 -10.76
CA ALA A 89 -0.40 -12.68 -10.29
C ALA A 89 -0.63 -12.70 -8.77
N PHE A 90 0.25 -12.06 -8.00
CA PHE A 90 0.09 -11.95 -6.54
C PHE A 90 -1.18 -11.17 -6.15
N LEU A 91 -1.53 -10.11 -6.89
CA LEU A 91 -2.77 -9.37 -6.65
C LEU A 91 -4.01 -10.20 -7.01
N ALA A 92 -3.98 -10.92 -8.13
CA ALA A 92 -5.09 -11.78 -8.55
C ALA A 92 -5.38 -12.92 -7.57
N GLU A 93 -4.35 -13.40 -6.87
CA GLU A 93 -4.43 -14.48 -5.89
C GLU A 93 -4.71 -13.99 -4.45
N ASN A 94 -4.96 -12.68 -4.24
CA ASN A 94 -5.09 -12.07 -2.91
C ASN A 94 -3.87 -12.35 -2.00
N ASN A 95 -2.67 -12.35 -2.60
CA ASN A 95 -1.44 -12.81 -1.97
C ASN A 95 -0.45 -11.67 -1.68
N ALA A 96 -0.93 -10.46 -1.36
CA ALA A 96 -0.08 -9.28 -1.21
C ALA A 96 0.96 -9.39 -0.07
N TYR A 97 0.69 -10.16 0.98
CA TYR A 97 1.59 -10.31 2.12
C TYR A 97 2.96 -10.88 1.73
N PRO A 98 3.07 -12.09 1.13
CA PRO A 98 4.37 -12.62 0.72
C PRO A 98 5.04 -11.79 -0.37
N PHE A 99 4.30 -11.04 -1.20
CA PHE A 99 4.88 -10.12 -2.17
C PHE A 99 5.70 -9.04 -1.47
N PHE A 100 5.10 -8.31 -0.52
CA PHE A 100 5.80 -7.25 0.20
C PHE A 100 6.80 -7.77 1.23
N ALA A 101 6.57 -8.96 1.80
CA ALA A 101 7.53 -9.63 2.68
C ALA A 101 8.85 -9.89 1.96
N ALA A 102 8.80 -10.39 0.71
CA ALA A 102 9.99 -10.65 -0.10
C ALA A 102 10.76 -9.37 -0.45
N LEU A 103 10.09 -8.21 -0.46
CA LEU A 103 10.70 -6.91 -0.74
C LEU A 103 11.18 -6.16 0.52
N GLY A 104 10.77 -6.61 1.71
CA GLY A 104 11.02 -5.88 2.96
C GLY A 104 10.14 -4.64 3.14
N ASP A 105 9.00 -4.60 2.45
CA ASP A 105 8.14 -3.41 2.32
C ASP A 105 6.85 -3.47 3.19
N LEU A 106 6.74 -4.49 4.05
CA LEU A 106 5.64 -4.60 5.01
C LEU A 106 5.77 -3.56 6.12
N LEU A 107 4.63 -2.99 6.53
CA LEU A 107 4.56 -2.11 7.70
C LEU A 107 4.25 -2.96 8.95
N LEU A 108 5.28 -3.31 9.71
CA LEU A 108 5.19 -4.10 10.92
C LEU A 108 5.20 -3.19 12.16
N THR A 109 4.03 -2.69 12.56
CA THR A 109 3.89 -1.82 13.74
C THR A 109 3.75 -2.60 15.05
N GLY A 110 3.27 -3.85 14.97
CA GLY A 110 2.67 -4.54 16.10
C GLY A 110 1.30 -3.96 16.47
N PRO A 111 0.61 -4.54 17.48
CA PRO A 111 -0.69 -4.06 17.93
C PRO A 111 -0.57 -2.66 18.53
N THR A 112 -1.33 -1.71 17.99
CA THR A 112 -1.29 -0.31 18.45
C THR A 112 -2.23 -0.04 19.62
N ASN A 113 -3.14 -0.98 19.93
CA ASN A 113 -4.19 -0.88 20.93
C ASN A 113 -5.17 0.29 20.70
N THR A 114 -5.34 0.72 19.45
CA THR A 114 -6.38 1.67 19.03
C THR A 114 -6.91 1.27 17.67
N ASN A 115 -8.12 1.66 17.30
CA ASN A 115 -8.64 1.42 15.94
C ASN A 115 -9.50 2.60 15.50
N VAL A 116 -8.99 3.34 14.51
CA VAL A 116 -9.70 4.41 13.79
C VAL A 116 -9.69 4.14 12.28
N ASN A 117 -9.75 2.84 11.92
CA ASN A 117 -9.76 2.29 10.57
C ASN A 117 -8.44 2.49 9.82
N ASP A 118 -8.48 2.83 8.52
CA ASP A 118 -7.33 2.87 7.62
C ASP A 118 -6.86 4.30 7.34
N LEU A 119 -5.56 4.45 7.14
CA LEU A 119 -4.93 5.65 6.60
C LEU A 119 -4.14 5.33 5.33
N THR A 120 -4.29 6.18 4.33
CA THR A 120 -3.51 6.14 3.09
C THR A 120 -2.80 7.46 2.88
N PHE A 121 -1.50 7.39 2.55
CA PHE A 121 -0.67 8.53 2.22
C PHE A 121 -0.07 8.36 0.84
N VAL A 122 -0.22 9.37 -0.02
CA VAL A 122 0.46 9.46 -1.30
C VAL A 122 1.45 10.61 -1.23
N PHE A 123 2.73 10.28 -1.22
CA PHE A 123 3.83 11.23 -1.24
C PHE A 123 4.29 11.43 -2.67
N VAL A 124 4.49 12.69 -3.07
CA VAL A 124 5.13 13.06 -4.34
C VAL A 124 6.10 14.20 -4.05
N TRP A 125 7.39 14.04 -4.33
CA TRP A 125 8.41 15.06 -4.00
C TRP A 125 9.15 15.59 -5.22
#